data_AF-A0A522UJH4-F1
#
_entry.id   AF-A0A522UJH4-F1
#
_cell.length_a   1.000
_cell.length_b   1.000
_cell.length_c   1.000
_cell.angle_alpha   90.00
_cell.angle_beta   90.00
_cell.angle_gamma   90.00
#
_symmetry.space_group_name_H-M   'P 1'
#
loop_
_entity.id
_entity.type
_entity.pdbx_description
1 polymer ?
#
loop_
_entity_poly.entity_id
_entity_poly.type
_entity_poly.pdbx_seq_one_letter_code
_entity_poly.pdbx_strand_id
1 'polypeptide(L)'
;MITSELLKSRAGFEEKLRKMIGRPILLIELDMFALPCGCAGITANTRGFEMDDLEVFEPQMLALVKEMAANLEVKPSVIFARLVPGSSIVASLNWRVLCSRCY
;
A
#
# COMPACT_ATOMS: atom_id res chain seq x y z
N MET A 1 4.86 11.89 -16.13
CA MET A 1 4.79 10.94 -15.00
C MET A 1 3.36 10.49 -14.82
N ILE A 2 2.95 9.34 -15.34
CA ILE A 2 1.66 8.77 -14.87
C ILE A 2 1.80 7.25 -14.76
N THR A 3 1.69 6.49 -15.86
CA THR A 3 1.49 5.04 -15.76
C THR A 3 2.77 4.20 -15.73
N SER A 4 3.86 4.63 -16.38
CA SER A 4 5.13 3.87 -16.42
C SER A 4 5.81 3.79 -15.05
N GLU A 5 5.81 4.88 -14.29
CA GLU A 5 6.33 4.92 -12.92
C GLU A 5 5.44 4.17 -11.95
N LEU A 6 4.12 4.23 -12.13
CA LEU A 6 3.18 3.39 -11.36
C LEU A 6 3.45 1.91 -11.58
N LEU A 7 3.63 1.49 -12.83
CA LEU A 7 3.98 0.09 -13.17
C LEU A 7 5.31 -0.33 -12.54
N LYS A 8 6.35 0.51 -12.66
CA LYS A 8 7.67 0.24 -12.07
C LYS A 8 7.59 0.15 -10.55
N SER A 9 6.87 1.08 -9.91
CA SER A 9 6.72 1.13 -8.46
C SER A 9 5.92 -0.07 -7.94
N ARG A 10 4.80 -0.41 -8.59
CA ARG A 10 4.00 -1.62 -8.30
C ARG A 10 4.87 -2.88 -8.38
N ALA A 11 5.63 -3.03 -9.46
CA ALA A 11 6.47 -4.21 -9.67
C ALA A 11 7.60 -4.32 -8.63
N GLY A 12 8.29 -3.21 -8.35
CA GLY A 12 9.34 -3.19 -7.34
C GLY A 12 8.81 -3.46 -5.92
N PHE A 13 7.63 -2.93 -5.59
CA PHE A 13 7.00 -3.17 -4.29
C PHE A 13 6.56 -4.65 -4.15
N GLU A 14 5.93 -5.22 -5.17
CA GLU A 14 5.55 -6.64 -5.19
C GLU A 14 6.78 -7.55 -5.01
N GLU A 15 7.87 -7.29 -5.74
CA GLU A 15 9.09 -8.10 -5.64
C GLU A 15 9.68 -8.07 -4.22
N LYS A 16 9.73 -6.89 -3.59
CA LYS A 16 10.23 -6.74 -2.22
C LYS A 16 9.33 -7.42 -1.20
N LEU A 17 8.01 -7.29 -1.33
CA LEU A 17 7.05 -8.01 -0.49
C LEU A 17 7.24 -9.52 -0.58
N ARG A 18 7.34 -10.07 -1.80
CA ARG A 18 7.54 -11.51 -2.00
C ARG A 18 8.85 -12.01 -1.38
N LYS A 19 9.94 -11.24 -1.51
CA LYS A 19 11.23 -11.58 -0.88
C LYS A 19 11.16 -11.55 0.63
N MET A 20 10.45 -10.57 1.20
CA MET A 20 10.35 -10.40 2.64
C MET A 20 9.48 -11.48 3.28
N ILE A 21 8.31 -11.77 2.72
CA ILE A 21 7.37 -12.74 3.30
C ILE A 21 7.74 -14.19 2.93
N GLY A 22 8.46 -14.41 1.82
CA GLY A 22 8.91 -15.75 1.42
C GLY A 22 7.80 -16.64 0.82
N ARG A 23 6.65 -16.06 0.47
CA ARG A 23 5.53 -16.75 -0.20
C ARG A 23 4.93 -15.91 -1.33
N PRO A 24 4.13 -16.51 -2.24
CA PRO A 24 3.49 -15.76 -3.31
C PRO A 24 2.50 -14.71 -2.77
N ILE A 25 2.82 -13.44 -3.03
CA ILE A 25 1.95 -12.27 -2.82
C ILE A 25 1.81 -11.57 -4.17
N LEU A 26 0.59 -11.14 -4.48
CA LEU A 26 0.27 -10.44 -5.72
C LEU A 26 -0.20 -9.02 -5.39
N LEU A 27 0.42 -8.03 -6.04
CA LEU A 27 -0.07 -6.65 -6.09
C LEU A 27 -0.86 -6.49 -7.39
N ILE A 28 -2.16 -6.75 -7.32
CA ILE A 28 -3.04 -6.86 -8.49
C ILE A 28 -3.17 -5.50 -9.17
N GLU A 29 -3.22 -4.45 -8.38
CA GLU A 29 -3.46 -3.10 -8.84
C GLU A 29 -2.82 -2.09 -7.88
N LEU A 30 -2.42 -0.96 -8.45
CA LEU A 30 -1.92 0.19 -7.72
C LEU A 30 -2.62 1.44 -8.23
N ASP A 31 -3.49 2.00 -7.40
CA ASP A 31 -4.35 3.13 -7.74
C ASP A 31 -3.81 4.41 -7.14
N MET A 32 -3.68 5.46 -7.94
CA MET A 32 -3.59 6.83 -7.43
C MET A 32 -4.97 7.47 -7.50
N PHE A 33 -5.41 8.10 -6.42
CA PHE A 33 -6.75 8.65 -6.34
C PHE A 33 -6.78 10.06 -5.73
N ALA A 34 -7.82 10.81 -6.10
CA ALA A 34 -8.21 12.07 -5.48
C ALA A 34 -9.71 12.01 -5.15
N LEU A 35 -10.06 12.25 -3.89
CA LEU A 35 -11.43 12.14 -3.40
C LEU A 35 -12.15 13.49 -3.35
N PRO A 36 -13.49 13.50 -3.40
CA PRO A 36 -14.29 14.73 -3.32
C PRO A 36 -14.07 15.55 -2.05
N CYS A 37 -13.68 14.92 -0.93
CA CYS A 37 -13.38 15.65 0.30
C CYS A 37 -12.04 16.41 0.27
N GLY A 38 -11.21 16.19 -0.76
CA GLY A 38 -9.85 16.72 -0.87
C GLY A 38 -8.75 15.78 -0.35
N CYS A 39 -9.11 14.60 0.17
CA CYS A 39 -8.10 13.56 0.45
C CYS A 39 -7.56 12.99 -0.86
N ALA A 40 -6.27 12.62 -0.87
CA ALA A 40 -5.64 11.95 -2.00
C ALA A 40 -4.77 10.81 -1.49
N GLY A 41 -4.26 9.98 -2.39
CA GLY A 41 -3.35 8.92 -1.97
C GLY A 41 -3.19 7.80 -2.97
N ILE A 42 -2.66 6.70 -2.44
CA ILE A 42 -2.41 5.47 -3.18
C ILE A 42 -3.09 4.30 -2.47
N THR A 43 -3.64 3.37 -3.25
CA THR A 43 -4.10 2.06 -2.77
C THR A 43 -3.34 0.98 -3.52
N ALA A 44 -2.79 0.01 -2.81
CA ALA A 44 -2.23 -1.19 -3.40
C ALA A 44 -3.13 -2.38 -3.07
N ASN A 45 -3.81 -2.93 -4.08
CA ASN A 45 -4.72 -4.05 -3.91
C ASN A 45 -3.93 -5.36 -3.91
N THR A 46 -4.08 -6.16 -2.86
CA THR A 46 -3.25 -7.33 -2.58
C THR A 46 -4.05 -8.64 -2.67
N ARG A 47 -3.35 -9.73 -3.00
CA ARG A 47 -3.81 -11.11 -2.79
C ARG A 47 -2.72 -11.96 -2.17
N GLY A 48 -3.15 -12.89 -1.32
CA GLY A 48 -2.25 -13.78 -0.60
C GLY A 48 -1.47 -13.08 0.51
N PHE A 49 -1.95 -11.95 1.02
CA PHE A 49 -1.32 -11.20 2.10
C PHE A 49 -2.23 -11.25 3.34
N GLU A 50 -1.67 -11.49 4.53
CA GLU A 50 -2.40 -11.76 5.77
C GLU A 50 -2.00 -10.78 6.87
N MET A 51 -2.88 -10.60 7.86
CA MET A 51 -2.66 -9.71 9.01
C MET A 51 -1.40 -10.10 9.79
N ASP A 52 -1.16 -11.39 10.01
CA ASP A 52 0.04 -11.89 10.70
C ASP A 52 1.33 -11.46 10.00
N ASP A 53 1.34 -11.36 8.65
CA ASP A 53 2.51 -10.87 7.93
C ASP A 53 2.80 -9.39 8.27
N LEU A 54 1.75 -8.59 8.45
CA LEU A 54 1.90 -7.19 8.84
C LEU A 54 2.43 -7.05 10.25
N GLU A 55 1.96 -7.87 11.19
CA GLU A 55 2.39 -7.83 12.59
C GLU A 55 3.82 -8.32 12.75
N VAL A 56 4.19 -9.43 12.10
CA VAL A 56 5.53 -10.02 12.19
C VAL A 56 6.58 -9.13 11.53
N PHE A 57 6.26 -8.51 10.39
CA PHE A 57 7.20 -7.71 9.61
C PHE A 57 6.94 -6.20 9.71
N GLU A 58 6.26 -5.72 10.76
CA GLU A 58 5.82 -4.33 10.88
C GLU A 58 6.94 -3.31 10.58
N PRO A 59 8.15 -3.40 11.19
CA PRO A 59 9.20 -2.42 10.93
C PRO A 59 9.67 -2.40 9.46
N GLN A 60 9.86 -3.57 8.86
CA GLN A 60 10.31 -3.73 7.48
C GLN A 60 9.22 -3.29 6.51
N MET A 61 7.96 -3.63 6.81
CA MET A 61 6.82 -3.22 6.02
C MET A 61 6.67 -1.70 6.02
N LEU A 62 6.75 -1.05 7.18
CA LEU A 62 6.71 0.41 7.27
C LEU A 62 7.82 1.08 6.46
N ALA A 63 9.02 0.49 6.42
CA ALA A 63 10.10 0.99 5.58
C ALA A 63 9.77 0.88 4.08
N LEU A 64 9.30 -0.29 3.62
CA LEU A 64 8.90 -0.52 2.22
C LEU A 64 7.76 0.41 1.78
N VAL A 65 6.77 0.57 2.67
CA VAL A 65 5.60 1.42 2.47
C VAL A 65 6.03 2.89 2.36
N LYS A 66 6.97 3.36 3.20
CA LYS A 66 7.50 4.73 3.11
C LYS A 66 8.31 4.95 1.83
N GLU A 67 9.11 3.97 1.43
CA GLU A 67 9.87 4.02 0.17
C GLU A 67 8.93 4.11 -1.03
N MET A 68 7.88 3.29 -1.05
CA MET A 68 6.86 3.28 -2.11
C MET A 68 6.17 4.64 -2.22
N ALA A 69 5.79 5.23 -1.08
CA ALA A 69 5.16 6.55 -1.05
C ALA A 69 6.10 7.64 -1.60
N ALA A 70 7.38 7.60 -1.21
CA ALA A 70 8.39 8.54 -1.69
C ALA A 70 8.63 8.43 -3.19
N ASN A 71 8.66 7.21 -3.76
CA ASN A 71 8.82 6.97 -5.19
C ASN A 71 7.71 7.58 -6.05
N LEU A 72 6.53 7.80 -5.46
CA LEU A 72 5.36 8.40 -6.11
C LEU A 72 5.07 9.81 -5.57
N GLU A 73 6.02 10.41 -4.86
CA GLU A 73 5.94 11.75 -4.28
C GLU A 73 4.73 11.96 -3.34
N VAL A 74 4.22 10.89 -2.74
CA VAL A 74 3.12 10.92 -1.78
C VAL A 74 3.67 10.99 -0.35
N LYS A 75 3.19 11.96 0.42
CA LYS A 75 3.49 12.13 1.85
C LYS A 75 2.24 11.81 2.67
N PRO A 76 2.00 10.53 3.00
CA PRO A 76 0.77 10.11 3.66
C PRO A 76 0.69 10.68 5.08
N SER A 77 -0.51 11.11 5.47
CA SER A 77 -0.86 11.45 6.85
C SER A 77 -1.19 10.19 7.66
N VAL A 78 -1.74 9.18 7.00
CA VAL A 78 -2.09 7.90 7.60
C VAL A 78 -1.76 6.77 6.63
N ILE A 79 -1.25 5.67 7.16
CA ILE A 79 -1.02 4.41 6.46
C ILE A 79 -1.84 3.36 7.17
N PHE A 80 -2.59 2.56 6.43
CA PHE A 80 -3.40 1.49 7.01
C PHE A 80 -3.62 0.34 6.04
N ALA A 81 -3.80 -0.86 6.59
CA ALA A 81 -4.27 -2.02 5.87
C ALA A 81 -5.81 -2.11 5.95
N ARG A 82 -6.43 -2.53 4.85
CA ARG A 82 -7.84 -2.91 4.85
C ARG A 82 -7.92 -4.43 4.80
N LEU A 83 -8.68 -5.01 5.73
CA LEU A 83 -8.96 -6.44 5.74
C LEU A 83 -10.20 -6.75 4.90
N VAL A 84 -10.25 -7.97 4.37
CA VAL A 84 -11.51 -8.55 3.88
C VAL A 84 -12.42 -8.78 5.09
N PRO A 85 -13.67 -8.31 5.07
CA PRO A 85 -14.58 -8.46 6.21
C PRO A 85 -14.72 -9.92 6.66
N GLY A 86 -14.48 -10.17 7.95
CA GLY A 86 -14.60 -11.50 8.55
C GLY A 86 -13.41 -12.44 8.32
N SER A 87 -12.26 -11.94 7.85
CA SER A 87 -11.03 -12.73 7.72
C SER A 87 -9.77 -11.96 8.13
N SER A 88 -8.63 -12.66 8.17
CA SER A 88 -7.29 -12.10 8.36
C SER A 88 -6.65 -11.58 7.06
N ILE A 89 -7.34 -11.74 5.93
CA ILE A 89 -6.77 -11.44 4.61
C ILE A 89 -6.69 -9.92 4.43
N VAL A 90 -5.50 -9.43 4.09
CA VAL A 90 -5.29 -8.03 3.71
C VAL A 90 -5.73 -7.83 2.26
N ALA A 91 -6.82 -7.07 2.10
CA ALA A 91 -7.38 -6.69 0.82
C ALA A 91 -6.54 -5.59 0.14
N SER A 92 -6.09 -4.61 0.92
CA SER A 92 -5.25 -3.53 0.39
C SER A 92 -4.39 -2.83 1.45
N LEU A 93 -3.29 -2.25 0.98
CA LEU A 93 -2.49 -1.28 1.72
C LEU A 93 -2.80 0.12 1.20
N ASN A 94 -2.96 1.08 2.12
CA ASN A 94 -3.44 2.42 1.80
C ASN A 94 -2.50 3.47 2.36
N TRP A 95 -2.14 4.44 1.53
CA TRP A 95 -1.36 5.63 1.87
C TRP A 95 -2.24 6.83 1.63
N ARG A 96 -2.80 7.44 2.69
CA ARG A 96 -3.75 8.53 2.54
C ARG A 96 -3.18 9.84 3.05
N VAL A 97 -3.24 10.85 2.18
CA VAL A 97 -3.05 12.26 2.51
C VAL A 97 -4.41 12.80 2.92
N LEU A 98 -4.56 13.11 4.20
CA LEU A 98 -5.83 13.58 4.76
C LEU A 98 -5.97 15.09 4.52
N CYS A 99 -7.17 15.54 4.17
CA CYS A 99 -7.51 16.95 4.21
C CYS A 99 -7.86 17.37 5.64
N SER A 100 -7.97 18.67 5.90
CA SER A 100 -8.30 19.23 7.22
C SER A 100 -9.64 18.76 7.81
N ARG A 101 -10.55 18.24 6.98
CA ARG A 101 -11.86 17.72 7.42
C ARG A 101 -11.81 16.26 7.89
N CYS A 102 -10.76 15.53 7.54
CA CYS A 102 -10.63 14.10 7.82
C CYS A 102 -9.47 13.78 8.78
N TYR A 103 -8.77 14.81 9.26
CA TYR A 103 -7.70 14.69 10.25
C TYR A 103 -8.28 14.62 11.66
#